data_AF-A0A3C0ZYC5-F1
#
_entry.id   AF-A0A3C0ZYC5-F1
#
_cell.length_a   1.000
_cell.length_b   1.000
_cell.length_c   1.000
_cell.angle_alpha   90.00
_cell.angle_beta   90.00
_cell.angle_gamma   90.00
#
_symmetry.space_group_name_H-M   'P 1'
#
loop_
_entity.id
_entity.type
_entity.pdbx_description
1 polymer ?
#
loop_
_entity_poly.entity_id
_entity_poly.type
_entity_poly.pdbx_seq_one_letter_code
_entity_poly.pdbx_strand_id
1 'polypeptide(L)'
;MDKCRLQLAAALEPTAGDGRAYEVTLIRAGETLHGWVFPPQVLRGSVPLWEGVTSLVDHRRYMQHPSVRDVVGTIGKVRFENGALLGEYRVLDSADWLTRMLDQIIADREAGLPVPRVGLSADMLVKAHREGERYIAERIGKVLSVDVVFDPAAGGAFERVLNSVLATGEKGGGHQMSNKMAATEGKVELSPHEEARVRGEEMERAQCAHLLRASLNASDLPVAMKEEIRGRYEGRIFTVEELNEVIKGQENLLAKLVEDEVIKGLGEPMHPVVGGVWDSLDRIQLAADRLFGVPIPEAHSDIPRLSGIRELYLLLSGDWDFYGRFFPDRVQLANVTTSTMTSVVKNALNKALLGAYNARPKWWAPIAYEEEFPTINDVTWIKTGGIGDLPTVNEGAAYTELSWSDNEETSSFVKKGGYLGITLEVIDRDDVGAVRRIPRELGQAAWRTLSQLVSNLFTDNSGTGPVLSDGYNLFDATNHGNLRTAALSASEWDAVIQAVYKQTEPTSNKRLGVRPRYLLVPIELEKTALQIMLS
;
A
#
# COMPACT_ATOMS: atom_id res chain seq x y z
N MET A 1 -52.02 -22.68 47.11
CA MET A 1 -51.69 -23.65 46.04
C MET A 1 -52.53 -23.22 44.84
N ASP A 2 -51.98 -22.61 43.81
CA ASP A 2 -51.18 -23.19 42.70
C ASP A 2 -51.98 -22.79 41.44
N LYS A 3 -51.47 -22.34 40.30
CA LYS A 3 -50.12 -22.14 39.76
C LYS A 3 -50.27 -21.18 38.57
N CYS A 4 -49.27 -20.32 38.37
CA CYS A 4 -49.05 -19.56 37.13
C CYS A 4 -49.11 -20.45 35.88
N ARG A 5 -49.61 -19.91 34.77
CA ARG A 5 -49.31 -20.43 33.43
C ARG A 5 -48.82 -19.29 32.54
N LEU A 6 -47.49 -19.21 32.41
CA LEU A 6 -46.80 -18.57 31.28
C LEU A 6 -47.27 -19.26 29.98
N GLN A 7 -47.68 -18.49 28.98
CA GLN A 7 -47.70 -18.95 27.59
C GLN A 7 -46.39 -18.49 26.94
N LEU A 8 -45.45 -19.42 26.80
CA LEU A 8 -44.34 -19.26 25.85
C LEU A 8 -44.92 -19.29 24.43
N ALA A 9 -44.70 -18.22 23.67
CA ALA A 9 -44.81 -18.25 22.22
C ALA A 9 -43.72 -19.18 21.68
N ALA A 10 -44.13 -20.28 21.05
CA ALA A 10 -43.21 -21.22 20.43
C ALA A 10 -42.53 -20.54 19.23
N ALA A 11 -41.21 -20.35 19.32
CA ALA A 11 -40.36 -20.03 18.18
C ALA A 11 -40.37 -21.22 17.21
N LEU A 12 -40.98 -21.03 16.04
CA LEU A 12 -40.83 -21.92 14.90
C LEU A 12 -39.51 -21.57 14.22
N GLU A 13 -38.52 -22.47 14.28
CA GLU A 13 -37.28 -22.36 13.51
C GLU A 13 -37.59 -22.40 12.00
N PRO A 14 -37.00 -21.49 11.18
CA PRO A 14 -37.17 -21.54 9.74
C PRO A 14 -36.35 -22.69 9.14
N THR A 15 -36.98 -23.50 8.29
CA THR A 15 -36.30 -24.52 7.47
C THR A 15 -35.42 -23.85 6.42
N ALA A 16 -34.19 -24.37 6.25
CA ALA A 16 -33.21 -23.91 5.27
C ALA A 16 -33.79 -23.82 3.85
N GLY A 17 -33.67 -22.64 3.21
CA GLY A 17 -33.93 -22.48 1.78
C GLY A 17 -34.44 -21.11 1.32
N ASP A 18 -35.07 -20.31 2.19
CA ASP A 18 -35.53 -18.95 1.87
C ASP A 18 -35.17 -18.00 3.03
N GLY A 19 -34.13 -17.18 2.84
CA GLY A 19 -33.61 -16.27 3.87
C GLY A 19 -34.66 -15.35 4.48
N ARG A 20 -34.48 -14.97 5.75
CA ARG A 20 -35.40 -14.11 6.51
C ARG A 20 -35.55 -12.73 5.85
N ALA A 21 -36.79 -12.27 5.70
CA ALA A 21 -37.11 -10.98 5.09
C ALA A 21 -37.86 -10.03 6.03
N TYR A 22 -37.62 -8.72 5.86
CA TYR A 22 -38.23 -7.66 6.65
C TYR A 22 -38.80 -6.57 5.72
N GLU A 23 -39.92 -5.97 6.14
CA GLU A 23 -40.35 -4.70 5.58
C GLU A 23 -39.54 -3.60 6.25
N VAL A 24 -38.90 -2.75 5.44
CA VAL A 24 -37.99 -1.72 5.93
C VAL A 24 -38.35 -0.36 5.36
N THR A 25 -38.12 0.67 6.16
CA THR A 25 -37.95 2.04 5.69
C THR A 25 -36.47 2.25 5.38
N LEU A 26 -36.13 2.60 4.14
CA LEU A 26 -34.76 2.87 3.71
C LEU A 26 -34.34 4.31 4.05
N ILE A 27 -35.22 5.28 3.75
CA ILE A 27 -35.01 6.70 4.02
C ILE A 27 -36.36 7.45 3.98
N ARG A 28 -36.52 8.45 4.87
CA ARG A 28 -37.68 9.35 4.90
C ARG A 28 -37.33 10.69 4.27
N ALA A 29 -38.28 11.29 3.55
CA ALA A 29 -38.13 12.64 3.03
C ALA A 29 -38.08 13.65 4.18
N GLY A 30 -37.26 14.68 4.02
CA GLY A 30 -37.07 15.72 5.04
C GLY A 30 -35.61 15.92 5.44
N GLU A 31 -35.42 16.61 6.55
CA GLU A 31 -34.11 16.92 7.13
C GLU A 31 -33.55 15.71 7.91
N THR A 32 -32.28 15.40 7.68
CA THR A 32 -31.54 14.34 8.37
C THR A 32 -30.73 14.91 9.54
N LEU A 33 -30.25 14.03 10.42
CA LEU A 33 -29.42 14.40 11.57
C LEU A 33 -28.11 15.13 11.19
N HIS A 34 -27.67 15.01 9.92
CA HIS A 34 -26.42 15.60 9.43
C HIS A 34 -26.65 16.83 8.52
N GLY A 35 -27.81 17.48 8.61
CA GLY A 35 -28.09 18.72 7.87
C GLY A 35 -28.37 18.53 6.38
N TRP A 36 -28.63 17.30 5.93
CA TRP A 36 -29.11 17.04 4.56
C TRP A 36 -30.62 17.12 4.51
N VAL A 37 -31.16 17.66 3.42
CA VAL A 37 -32.60 17.67 3.16
C VAL A 37 -32.85 16.87 1.89
N PHE A 38 -33.66 15.81 1.99
CA PHE A 38 -34.06 14.97 0.86
C PHE A 38 -35.51 15.27 0.47
N PRO A 39 -35.75 16.00 -0.64
CA PRO A 39 -37.11 16.28 -1.09
C PRO A 39 -37.84 15.00 -1.56
N PRO A 40 -39.16 14.88 -1.36
CA PRO A 40 -39.95 13.72 -1.78
C PRO A 40 -39.78 13.34 -3.25
N GLN A 41 -39.66 14.33 -4.15
CA GLN A 41 -39.48 14.11 -5.58
C GLN A 41 -38.15 13.44 -5.92
N VAL A 42 -37.08 13.74 -5.16
CA VAL A 42 -35.75 13.14 -5.37
C VAL A 42 -35.77 11.68 -4.94
N LEU A 43 -36.39 11.38 -3.80
CA LEU A 43 -36.54 10.01 -3.33
C LEU A 43 -37.40 9.18 -4.28
N ARG A 44 -38.56 9.71 -4.72
CA ARG A 44 -39.43 9.05 -5.70
C ARG A 44 -38.71 8.74 -7.02
N GLY A 45 -37.91 9.67 -7.53
CA GLY A 45 -37.14 9.48 -8.76
C GLY A 45 -35.98 8.49 -8.61
N SER A 46 -35.53 8.21 -7.38
CA SER A 46 -34.40 7.34 -7.11
C SER A 46 -34.75 5.86 -6.97
N VAL A 47 -36.03 5.47 -6.90
CA VAL A 47 -36.50 4.09 -6.62
C VAL A 47 -35.69 2.99 -7.34
N PRO A 48 -35.43 3.07 -8.66
CA PRO A 48 -34.70 2.01 -9.37
C PRO A 48 -33.25 1.81 -8.91
N LEU A 49 -32.64 2.82 -8.28
CA LEU A 49 -31.24 2.78 -7.83
C LEU A 49 -31.04 1.94 -6.57
N TRP A 50 -32.12 1.57 -5.89
CA TRP A 50 -32.09 0.84 -4.61
C TRP A 50 -32.33 -0.66 -4.78
N GLU A 51 -32.77 -1.09 -5.96
CA GLU A 51 -33.01 -2.51 -6.25
C GLU A 51 -31.69 -3.29 -6.32
N GLY A 52 -31.60 -4.37 -5.55
CA GLY A 52 -30.43 -5.25 -5.51
C GLY A 52 -29.21 -4.66 -4.80
N VAL A 53 -29.36 -3.56 -4.06
CA VAL A 53 -28.26 -2.94 -3.32
C VAL A 53 -27.84 -3.84 -2.15
N THR A 54 -26.53 -4.06 -2.02
CA THR A 54 -25.92 -4.82 -0.92
C THR A 54 -25.98 -4.05 0.39
N SER A 55 -26.22 -4.79 1.48
CA SER A 55 -26.20 -4.28 2.84
C SER A 55 -25.00 -4.81 3.62
N LEU A 56 -24.30 -3.91 4.30
CA LEU A 56 -23.19 -4.20 5.19
C LEU A 56 -23.56 -3.96 6.67
N VAL A 57 -22.78 -4.52 7.58
CA VAL A 57 -22.78 -4.11 9.00
C VAL A 57 -21.89 -2.90 9.18
N ASP A 58 -22.49 -1.85 9.76
CA ASP A 58 -21.89 -0.54 9.94
C ASP A 58 -21.48 0.16 8.64
N HIS A 59 -21.54 1.49 8.66
CA HIS A 59 -21.03 2.28 7.55
C HIS A 59 -19.53 2.13 7.42
N ARG A 60 -19.05 2.11 6.18
CA ARG A 60 -17.63 2.13 5.86
C ARG A 60 -16.96 3.30 6.58
N ARG A 61 -15.89 3.02 7.33
CA ARG A 61 -14.97 4.08 7.76
C ARG A 61 -14.06 4.46 6.59
N TYR A 62 -13.66 5.72 6.55
CA TYR A 62 -12.74 6.23 5.54
C TYR A 62 -11.50 5.30 5.43
N MET A 63 -11.16 4.86 4.20
CA MET A 63 -10.11 3.88 3.85
C MET A 63 -10.37 2.37 4.10
N GLN A 64 -11.57 1.94 4.48
CA GLN A 64 -11.88 0.50 4.53
C GLN A 64 -12.46 0.01 3.20
N HIS A 65 -11.82 -0.99 2.59
CA HIS A 65 -12.38 -1.70 1.44
C HIS A 65 -13.58 -2.55 1.94
N PRO A 66 -14.68 -2.62 1.16
CA PRO A 66 -15.83 -3.45 1.54
C PRO A 66 -15.39 -4.89 1.70
N SER A 67 -15.59 -5.43 2.90
CA SER A 67 -15.26 -6.81 3.23
C SER A 67 -16.47 -7.70 2.97
N VAL A 68 -16.25 -8.83 2.30
CA VAL A 68 -17.29 -9.85 2.12
C VAL A 68 -17.82 -10.37 3.47
N ARG A 69 -17.00 -10.29 4.54
CA ARG A 69 -17.41 -10.69 5.89
C ARG A 69 -18.50 -9.81 6.49
N ASP A 70 -18.60 -8.56 6.03
CA ASP A 70 -19.53 -7.59 6.58
C ASP A 70 -20.85 -7.58 5.81
N VAL A 71 -20.95 -8.34 4.72
CA VAL A 71 -22.17 -8.45 3.90
C VAL A 71 -23.23 -9.27 4.64
N VAL A 72 -24.38 -8.65 4.88
CA VAL A 72 -25.45 -9.25 5.69
C VAL A 72 -26.80 -9.35 4.98
N GLY A 73 -27.00 -8.62 3.88
CA GLY A 73 -28.28 -8.67 3.19
C GLY A 73 -28.32 -7.94 1.86
N THR A 74 -29.49 -7.97 1.25
CA THR A 74 -29.80 -7.25 0.00
C THR A 74 -31.17 -6.58 0.07
N ILE A 75 -31.31 -5.47 -0.64
CA ILE A 75 -32.56 -4.71 -0.74
C ILE A 75 -33.29 -5.08 -2.03
N GLY A 76 -34.62 -5.21 -1.97
CA GLY A 76 -35.45 -5.39 -3.16
C GLY A 76 -36.88 -4.90 -2.97
N LYS A 77 -37.69 -4.94 -4.04
CA LYS A 77 -39.12 -4.53 -4.02
C LYS A 77 -39.32 -3.12 -3.46
N VAL A 78 -38.48 -2.20 -3.91
CA VAL A 78 -38.43 -0.83 -3.42
C VAL A 78 -39.58 -0.02 -4.01
N ARG A 79 -40.24 0.75 -3.15
CA ARG A 79 -41.35 1.63 -3.54
C ARG A 79 -41.32 2.92 -2.74
N PHE A 80 -41.86 3.98 -3.32
CA PHE A 80 -42.03 5.26 -2.63
C PHE A 80 -43.48 5.44 -2.19
N GLU A 81 -43.73 5.47 -0.88
CA GLU A 81 -45.06 5.63 -0.28
C GLU A 81 -44.98 6.56 0.93
N ASN A 82 -46.01 7.39 1.14
CA ASN A 82 -46.16 8.24 2.32
C ASN A 82 -44.92 9.08 2.70
N GLY A 83 -44.17 9.57 1.70
CA GLY A 83 -42.98 10.39 1.93
C GLY A 83 -41.72 9.60 2.31
N ALA A 84 -41.71 8.27 2.17
CA ALA A 84 -40.57 7.43 2.46
C ALA A 84 -40.29 6.43 1.33
N LEU A 85 -39.04 5.99 1.24
CA LEU A 85 -38.67 4.81 0.47
C LEU A 85 -38.80 3.58 1.37
N LEU A 86 -39.66 2.66 0.96
CA LEU A 86 -39.88 1.37 1.60
C LEU A 86 -39.30 0.26 0.73
N GLY A 87 -38.90 -0.85 1.34
CA GLY A 87 -38.40 -2.02 0.61
C GLY A 87 -38.53 -3.31 1.40
N GLU A 88 -38.20 -4.41 0.74
CA GLU A 88 -37.91 -5.70 1.34
C GLU A 88 -36.40 -5.79 1.61
N TYR A 89 -36.04 -6.07 2.86
CA TYR A 89 -34.66 -6.39 3.24
C TYR A 89 -34.55 -7.89 3.44
N ARG A 90 -33.70 -8.56 2.66
CA ARG A 90 -33.42 -9.99 2.81
C ARG A 90 -32.08 -10.21 3.48
N VAL A 91 -32.10 -10.84 4.65
CA VAL A 91 -30.89 -11.23 5.39
C VAL A 91 -30.31 -12.51 4.76
N LEU A 92 -28.99 -12.57 4.63
CA LEU A 92 -28.28 -13.77 4.19
C LEU A 92 -28.24 -14.81 5.32
N ASP A 93 -28.30 -16.09 4.97
CA ASP A 93 -28.24 -17.19 5.95
C ASP A 93 -26.96 -17.16 6.81
N SER A 94 -25.85 -16.67 6.24
CA SER A 94 -24.57 -16.46 6.96
C SER A 94 -24.65 -15.42 8.07
N ALA A 95 -25.71 -14.60 8.08
CA ALA A 95 -25.95 -13.52 9.04
C ALA A 95 -27.11 -13.84 10.02
N ASP A 96 -27.31 -15.11 10.38
CA ASP A 96 -28.35 -15.54 11.34
C ASP A 96 -28.35 -14.77 12.67
N TRP A 97 -27.18 -14.34 13.15
CA TRP A 97 -27.06 -13.52 14.35
C TRP A 97 -27.84 -12.19 14.24
N LEU A 98 -27.90 -11.61 13.03
CA LEU A 98 -28.61 -10.37 12.75
C LEU A 98 -30.12 -10.63 12.74
N THR A 99 -30.56 -11.73 12.12
CA THR A 99 -31.97 -12.17 12.15
C THR A 99 -32.50 -12.27 13.59
N ARG A 100 -31.77 -12.98 14.46
CA ARG A 100 -32.17 -13.14 15.87
C ARG A 100 -32.25 -11.80 16.61
N MET A 101 -31.29 -10.90 16.35
CA MET A 101 -31.30 -9.56 16.94
C MET A 101 -32.48 -8.72 16.45
N LEU A 102 -32.73 -8.67 15.14
CA LEU A 102 -33.80 -7.87 14.54
C LEU A 102 -35.18 -8.38 14.95
N ASP A 103 -35.38 -9.71 15.00
CA ASP A 103 -36.63 -10.31 15.48
C ASP A 103 -36.93 -9.91 16.93
N GLN A 104 -35.91 -9.95 17.81
CA GLN A 104 -36.05 -9.53 19.19
C GLN A 104 -36.34 -8.02 19.30
N ILE A 105 -35.64 -7.19 18.53
CA ILE A 105 -35.87 -5.73 18.50
C ILE A 105 -37.30 -5.40 18.06
N ILE A 106 -37.82 -6.09 17.05
CA ILE A 106 -39.20 -5.88 16.57
C ILE A 106 -40.20 -6.35 17.63
N ALA A 107 -40.02 -7.53 18.19
CA ALA A 107 -40.90 -8.07 19.23
C ALA A 107 -40.94 -7.19 20.50
N ASP A 108 -39.78 -6.73 20.95
CA ASP A 108 -39.66 -5.84 22.12
C ASP A 108 -40.31 -4.48 21.84
N ARG A 109 -40.16 -3.93 20.63
CA ARG A 109 -40.80 -2.68 20.22
C ARG A 109 -42.33 -2.82 20.21
N GLU A 110 -42.86 -3.93 19.68
CA GLU A 110 -44.30 -4.23 19.70
C GLU A 110 -44.83 -4.41 21.12
N ALA A 111 -44.02 -4.97 22.03
CA ALA A 111 -44.32 -5.11 23.45
C ALA A 111 -44.17 -3.80 24.26
N GLY A 112 -43.75 -2.70 23.63
CA GLY A 112 -43.50 -1.41 24.29
C GLY A 112 -42.28 -1.40 25.21
N LEU A 113 -41.36 -2.35 25.03
CA LEU A 113 -40.11 -2.44 25.77
C LEU A 113 -39.03 -1.52 25.15
N PRO A 114 -38.03 -1.07 25.93
CA PRO A 114 -36.90 -0.33 25.39
C PRO A 114 -36.10 -1.18 24.40
N VAL A 115 -35.78 -0.62 23.22
CA VAL A 115 -35.01 -1.30 22.18
C VAL A 115 -33.77 -0.49 21.76
N PRO A 116 -32.68 -1.15 21.35
CA PRO A 116 -31.52 -0.47 20.80
C PRO A 116 -31.87 0.28 19.51
N ARG A 117 -31.17 1.40 19.26
CA ARG A 117 -31.40 2.27 18.10
C ARG A 117 -30.72 1.74 16.84
N VAL A 118 -31.08 0.53 16.44
CA VAL A 118 -30.59 -0.11 15.21
C VAL A 118 -31.54 0.20 14.06
N GLY A 119 -30.99 0.59 12.91
CA GLY A 119 -31.76 0.86 11.71
C GLY A 119 -30.91 0.84 10.44
N LEU A 120 -31.40 1.48 9.39
CA LEU A 120 -30.75 1.50 8.08
C LEU A 120 -30.24 2.89 7.75
N SER A 121 -29.06 2.95 7.16
CA SER A 121 -28.50 4.19 6.63
C SER A 121 -27.80 3.90 5.30
N ALA A 122 -27.99 4.77 4.33
CA ALA A 122 -27.52 4.53 2.96
C ALA A 122 -26.30 5.39 2.64
N ASP A 123 -25.28 4.75 2.07
CA ASP A 123 -24.14 5.43 1.47
C ASP A 123 -24.44 5.65 -0.01
N MET A 124 -24.37 6.90 -0.46
CA MET A 124 -24.87 7.29 -1.77
C MET A 124 -24.13 8.50 -2.34
N LEU A 125 -23.98 8.50 -3.66
CA LEU A 125 -23.48 9.65 -4.41
C LEU A 125 -24.65 10.59 -4.72
N VAL A 126 -24.69 11.72 -4.03
CA VAL A 126 -25.78 12.71 -4.13
C VAL A 126 -25.25 14.00 -4.73
N LYS A 127 -25.93 14.50 -5.77
CA LYS A 127 -25.77 15.87 -6.21
C LYS A 127 -26.68 16.76 -5.37
N ALA A 128 -26.11 17.78 -4.75
CA ALA A 128 -26.81 18.73 -3.90
C ALA A 128 -26.29 20.15 -4.11
N HIS A 129 -27.11 21.14 -3.78
CA HIS A 129 -26.67 22.50 -3.57
C HIS A 129 -26.78 22.85 -2.08
N ARG A 130 -26.08 23.92 -1.70
CA ARG A 130 -26.07 24.41 -0.32
C ARG A 130 -27.07 25.55 -0.18
N GLU A 131 -27.93 25.46 0.82
CA GLU A 131 -28.81 26.55 1.24
C GLU A 131 -28.57 26.83 2.73
N GLY A 132 -27.79 27.87 3.04
CA GLY A 132 -27.33 28.17 4.39
C GLY A 132 -26.39 27.07 4.93
N GLU A 133 -26.76 26.48 6.07
CA GLU A 133 -26.03 25.35 6.69
C GLU A 133 -26.52 23.98 6.21
N ARG A 134 -27.52 23.92 5.33
CA ARG A 134 -28.14 22.68 4.86
C ARG A 134 -27.68 22.31 3.45
N TYR A 135 -27.62 21.00 3.20
CA TYR A 135 -27.41 20.44 1.86
C TYR A 135 -28.72 19.92 1.31
N ILE A 136 -29.23 20.54 0.24
CA ILE A 136 -30.49 20.12 -0.39
C ILE A 136 -30.18 19.20 -1.55
N ALA A 137 -30.64 17.96 -1.44
CA ALA A 137 -30.46 16.96 -2.49
C ALA A 137 -31.22 17.38 -3.76
N GLU A 138 -30.52 17.43 -4.88
CA GLU A 138 -31.10 17.63 -6.22
C GLU A 138 -31.34 16.29 -6.91
N ARG A 139 -30.40 15.36 -6.77
CA ARG A 139 -30.43 14.05 -7.43
C ARG A 139 -29.58 13.02 -6.70
N ILE A 140 -30.11 11.82 -6.52
CA ILE A 140 -29.30 10.65 -6.15
C ILE A 140 -28.75 10.04 -7.44
N GLY A 141 -27.42 10.00 -7.57
CA GLY A 141 -26.74 9.47 -8.74
C GLY A 141 -26.48 7.97 -8.67
N LYS A 142 -26.15 7.47 -7.47
CA LYS A 142 -25.90 6.05 -7.21
C LYS A 142 -26.08 5.75 -5.73
N VAL A 143 -26.66 4.60 -5.40
CA VAL A 143 -26.65 4.04 -4.04
C VAL A 143 -25.52 3.01 -3.99
N LEU A 144 -24.59 3.20 -3.06
CA LEU A 144 -23.39 2.36 -2.93
C LEU A 144 -23.64 1.18 -2.00
N SER A 145 -24.33 1.40 -0.88
CA SER A 145 -24.78 0.38 0.06
C SER A 145 -25.93 0.90 0.94
N VAL A 146 -26.68 -0.01 1.56
CA VAL A 146 -27.67 0.30 2.59
C VAL A 146 -27.32 -0.49 3.83
N ASP A 147 -26.74 0.15 4.83
CA ASP A 147 -26.03 -0.53 5.90
C ASP A 147 -26.84 -0.56 7.19
N VAL A 148 -26.68 -1.63 7.95
CA VAL A 148 -27.26 -1.79 9.28
C VAL A 148 -26.39 -1.02 10.26
N VAL A 149 -26.92 0.04 10.85
CA VAL A 149 -26.17 0.96 11.68
C VAL A 149 -26.86 1.22 13.01
N PHE A 150 -26.07 1.68 13.98
CA PHE A 150 -26.58 2.35 15.17
C PHE A 150 -26.89 3.82 14.87
N ASP A 151 -28.04 4.32 15.32
CA ASP A 151 -28.52 5.70 15.14
C ASP A 151 -28.61 6.17 13.66
N PRO A 152 -29.58 5.64 12.88
CA PRO A 152 -29.75 5.98 11.46
C PRO A 152 -30.08 7.47 11.23
N ALA A 153 -29.35 8.11 10.32
CA ALA A 153 -29.40 9.56 10.13
C ALA A 153 -30.69 10.10 9.48
N ALA A 154 -31.40 9.26 8.71
CA ALA A 154 -32.51 9.69 7.84
C ALA A 154 -33.80 8.84 8.02
N GLY A 155 -33.99 8.31 9.24
CA GLY A 155 -35.21 7.59 9.62
C GLY A 155 -35.37 6.19 9.01
N GLY A 156 -34.27 5.56 8.57
CA GLY A 156 -34.27 4.19 8.11
C GLY A 156 -34.45 3.19 9.25
N ALA A 157 -35.32 2.21 9.08
CA ALA A 157 -35.77 1.32 10.16
C ALA A 157 -36.24 -0.03 9.64
N PHE A 158 -36.10 -1.05 10.48
CA PHE A 158 -36.81 -2.32 10.33
C PHE A 158 -38.21 -2.18 10.92
N GLU A 159 -39.24 -2.36 10.10
CA GLU A 159 -40.64 -2.08 10.49
C GLU A 159 -41.32 -3.34 11.02
N ARG A 160 -41.27 -4.44 10.26
CA ARG A 160 -41.84 -5.73 10.67
C ARG A 160 -41.22 -6.90 9.91
N VAL A 161 -41.37 -8.08 10.49
CA VAL A 161 -41.04 -9.36 9.84
C VAL A 161 -42.01 -9.62 8.69
N LEU A 162 -41.48 -9.99 7.53
CA LEU A 162 -42.26 -10.57 6.44
C LEU A 162 -42.20 -12.09 6.56
N ASN A 163 -43.29 -12.70 7.02
CA ASN A 163 -43.38 -14.15 7.07
C ASN A 163 -43.34 -14.70 5.63
N SER A 164 -42.40 -15.60 5.33
CA SER A 164 -42.53 -16.46 4.16
C SER A 164 -43.81 -17.28 4.33
N VAL A 165 -44.69 -17.19 3.35
CA VAL A 165 -45.95 -17.93 3.35
C VAL A 165 -45.62 -19.42 3.32
N LEU A 166 -45.82 -20.11 4.45
CA LEU A 166 -45.97 -21.56 4.48
C LEU A 166 -47.19 -21.91 3.62
N ALA A 167 -47.00 -22.76 2.63
CA ALA A 167 -48.08 -23.42 1.90
C ALA A 167 -49.07 -24.03 2.91
N THR A 168 -50.32 -23.58 2.86
CA THR A 168 -51.45 -24.16 3.60
C THR A 168 -51.67 -25.60 3.17
N GLY A 169 -51.20 -26.54 3.98
CA GLY A 169 -51.57 -27.95 3.89
C GLY A 169 -52.80 -28.24 4.76
N GLU A 170 -53.99 -28.23 4.17
CA GLU A 170 -55.17 -28.85 4.78
C GLU A 170 -54.99 -30.38 4.80
N LYS A 171 -55.17 -30.98 5.98
CA LYS A 171 -55.38 -32.43 6.14
C LYS A 171 -56.86 -32.74 5.98
N GLY A 172 -57.21 -33.61 5.04
CA GLY A 172 -58.51 -34.27 4.97
C GLY A 172 -58.53 -35.30 3.84
N GLY A 173 -58.53 -36.59 4.19
CA GLY A 173 -58.47 -37.69 3.21
C GLY A 173 -59.78 -37.96 2.47
N GLY A 174 -59.67 -38.76 1.40
CA GLY A 174 -60.81 -39.45 0.78
C GLY A 174 -60.76 -39.51 -0.75
N HIS A 175 -60.30 -40.65 -1.29
CA HIS A 175 -60.79 -41.36 -2.49
C HIS A 175 -61.34 -40.53 -3.69
N GLN A 176 -60.69 -40.60 -4.86
CA GLN A 176 -61.15 -41.41 -6.03
C GLN A 176 -60.28 -41.16 -7.27
N MET A 177 -60.02 -42.26 -8.00
CA MET A 177 -59.46 -42.29 -9.34
C MET A 177 -60.28 -41.46 -10.34
N SER A 178 -59.61 -40.76 -11.24
CA SER A 178 -59.98 -40.82 -12.66
C SER A 178 -58.83 -40.38 -13.56
N ASN A 179 -58.68 -41.18 -14.60
CA ASN A 179 -57.68 -41.23 -15.64
C ASN A 179 -57.89 -40.08 -16.65
N LYS A 180 -56.81 -39.55 -17.26
CA LYS A 180 -56.81 -39.20 -18.70
C LYS A 180 -55.41 -38.93 -19.24
N MET A 181 -55.08 -39.75 -20.23
CA MET A 181 -53.91 -39.70 -21.09
C MET A 181 -53.96 -38.55 -22.09
N ALA A 182 -52.77 -38.01 -22.38
CA ALA A 182 -52.27 -37.50 -23.67
C ALA A 182 -50.85 -36.98 -23.35
N ALA A 183 -49.78 -37.11 -24.12
CA ALA A 183 -49.46 -37.72 -25.39
C ALA A 183 -47.95 -37.43 -25.54
N THR A 184 -47.15 -38.45 -25.82
CA THR A 184 -45.68 -38.37 -25.85
C THR A 184 -45.21 -37.83 -27.21
N GLU A 185 -44.30 -36.84 -27.22
CA GLU A 185 -43.39 -36.63 -28.35
C GLU A 185 -41.97 -36.37 -27.82
N GLY A 186 -41.02 -37.00 -28.49
CA GLY A 186 -39.76 -37.43 -27.89
C GLY A 186 -38.75 -36.31 -27.66
N LYS A 187 -38.17 -36.34 -26.45
CA LYS A 187 -36.79 -35.94 -26.23
C LYS A 187 -36.02 -37.18 -25.82
N VAL A 188 -34.85 -37.35 -26.43
CA VAL A 188 -33.89 -38.43 -26.19
C VAL A 188 -33.71 -38.60 -24.68
N GLU A 189 -34.10 -39.75 -24.13
CA GLU A 189 -33.80 -40.14 -22.75
C GLU A 189 -32.29 -40.25 -22.61
N LEU A 190 -31.66 -39.18 -22.12
CA LEU A 190 -30.33 -39.23 -21.53
C LEU A 190 -30.44 -40.03 -20.23
N SER A 191 -29.46 -40.89 -19.95
CA SER A 191 -29.51 -41.69 -18.71
C SER A 191 -29.63 -40.76 -17.49
N PRO A 192 -30.22 -41.20 -16.36
CA PRO A 192 -30.32 -40.40 -15.13
C PRO A 192 -28.98 -39.84 -14.64
N HIS A 193 -27.86 -40.47 -15.03
CA HIS A 193 -26.51 -40.00 -14.78
C HIS A 193 -26.06 -38.87 -15.73
N GLU A 194 -26.50 -38.86 -16.99
CA GLU A 194 -26.19 -37.79 -17.95
C GLU A 194 -27.00 -36.52 -17.68
N GLU A 195 -28.28 -36.64 -17.29
CA GLU A 195 -29.08 -35.47 -16.90
C GLU A 195 -28.56 -34.79 -15.62
N ALA A 196 -28.02 -35.56 -14.68
CA ALA A 196 -27.39 -35.03 -13.47
C ALA A 196 -26.06 -34.34 -13.79
N ARG A 197 -25.28 -34.88 -14.74
CA ARG A 197 -24.02 -34.28 -15.19
C ARG A 197 -24.23 -32.98 -15.96
N VAL A 198 -25.21 -32.93 -16.87
CA VAL A 198 -25.55 -31.71 -17.62
C VAL A 198 -26.07 -30.60 -16.68
N ARG A 199 -26.91 -30.93 -15.70
CA ARG A 199 -27.34 -29.96 -14.66
C ARG A 199 -26.19 -29.47 -13.78
N GLY A 200 -25.22 -30.35 -13.47
CA GLY A 200 -24.01 -29.98 -12.73
C GLY A 200 -23.14 -28.98 -13.50
N GLU A 201 -22.87 -29.28 -14.77
CA GLU A 201 -22.07 -28.40 -15.65
C GLU A 201 -22.77 -27.04 -15.90
N GLU A 202 -24.10 -27.00 -16.02
CA GLU A 202 -24.87 -25.76 -16.13
C GLU A 202 -24.80 -24.91 -14.86
N MET A 203 -24.89 -25.54 -13.67
CA MET A 203 -24.73 -24.84 -12.39
C MET A 203 -23.31 -24.29 -12.21
N GLU A 204 -22.28 -25.06 -12.56
CA GLU A 204 -20.88 -24.62 -12.49
C GLU A 204 -20.59 -23.47 -13.44
N ARG A 205 -21.15 -23.48 -14.66
CA ARG A 205 -21.06 -22.35 -15.60
C ARG A 205 -21.76 -21.10 -15.07
N ALA A 206 -22.93 -21.25 -14.44
CA ALA A 206 -23.64 -20.12 -13.84
C ALA A 206 -22.85 -19.51 -12.67
N GLN A 207 -22.20 -20.34 -11.86
CA GLN A 207 -21.32 -19.89 -10.78
C GLN A 207 -20.08 -19.17 -11.32
N CYS A 208 -19.42 -19.73 -12.35
CA CYS A 208 -18.29 -19.07 -13.01
C CYS A 208 -18.68 -17.72 -13.64
N ALA A 209 -19.83 -17.64 -14.29
CA ALA A 209 -20.35 -16.38 -14.85
C ALA A 209 -20.60 -15.32 -13.77
N HIS A 210 -21.11 -15.73 -12.61
CA HIS A 210 -21.30 -14.83 -11.47
C HIS A 210 -19.97 -14.35 -10.91
N LEU A 211 -18.99 -15.25 -10.72
CA LEU A 211 -17.64 -14.92 -10.26
C LEU A 211 -16.91 -13.97 -11.21
N LEU A 212 -16.98 -14.22 -12.53
CA LEU A 212 -16.39 -13.33 -13.55
C LEU A 212 -16.93 -11.90 -13.42
N ARG A 213 -18.26 -11.77 -13.30
CA ARG A 213 -18.92 -10.46 -13.17
C ARG A 213 -18.58 -9.78 -11.85
N ALA A 214 -18.53 -10.52 -10.75
CA ALA A 214 -18.17 -9.98 -9.44
C ALA A 214 -16.72 -9.47 -9.42
N SER A 215 -15.76 -10.27 -9.90
CA SER A 215 -14.34 -9.91 -9.90
C SER A 215 -14.03 -8.75 -10.84
N LEU A 216 -14.64 -8.68 -12.03
CA LEU A 216 -14.48 -7.54 -12.95
C LEU A 216 -15.13 -6.25 -12.44
N ASN A 217 -16.19 -6.35 -11.64
CA ASN A 217 -16.78 -5.17 -11.01
C ASN A 217 -15.95 -4.66 -9.83
N ALA A 218 -15.24 -5.55 -9.15
CA ALA A 218 -14.38 -5.24 -8.01
C ALA A 218 -13.00 -4.69 -8.41
N SER A 219 -12.49 -4.99 -9.62
CA SER A 219 -11.19 -4.51 -10.09
C SER A 219 -11.21 -3.07 -10.59
N ASP A 220 -10.09 -2.36 -10.46
CA ASP A 220 -9.92 -0.97 -10.91
C ASP A 220 -9.51 -0.85 -12.39
N LEU A 221 -9.63 -1.94 -13.16
CA LEU A 221 -9.22 -2.00 -14.56
C LEU A 221 -10.06 -1.08 -15.48
N PRO A 222 -9.46 -0.44 -16.49
CA PRO A 222 -10.18 0.29 -17.53
C PRO A 222 -11.20 -0.59 -18.27
N VAL A 223 -12.28 0.04 -18.78
CA VAL A 223 -13.40 -0.66 -19.43
C VAL A 223 -12.93 -1.57 -20.56
N ALA A 224 -11.96 -1.14 -21.38
CA ALA A 224 -11.42 -1.93 -22.49
C ALA A 224 -10.78 -3.26 -22.03
N MET A 225 -10.02 -3.23 -20.92
CA MET A 225 -9.38 -4.44 -20.35
C MET A 225 -10.40 -5.36 -19.68
N LYS A 226 -11.46 -4.80 -19.08
CA LYS A 226 -12.57 -5.58 -18.52
C LYS A 226 -13.36 -6.32 -19.60
N GLU A 227 -13.56 -5.71 -20.77
CA GLU A 227 -14.20 -6.37 -21.91
C GLU A 227 -13.32 -7.52 -22.47
N GLU A 228 -12.00 -7.35 -22.52
CA GLU A 228 -11.08 -8.40 -22.97
C GLU A 228 -11.14 -9.64 -22.06
N ILE A 229 -11.05 -9.44 -20.74
CA ILE A 229 -11.14 -10.53 -19.76
C ILE A 229 -12.54 -11.17 -19.83
N ARG A 230 -13.60 -10.38 -20.00
CA ARG A 230 -14.96 -10.92 -20.14
C ARG A 230 -15.08 -11.83 -21.36
N GLY A 231 -14.62 -11.38 -22.52
CA GLY A 231 -14.68 -12.18 -23.76
C GLY A 231 -13.86 -13.47 -23.69
N ARG A 232 -12.78 -13.51 -22.89
CA ARG A 232 -11.95 -14.71 -22.72
C ARG A 232 -12.57 -15.78 -21.80
N TYR A 233 -13.41 -15.38 -20.85
CA TYR A 233 -13.94 -16.28 -19.80
C TYR A 233 -15.46 -16.49 -19.87
N GLU A 234 -16.17 -15.80 -20.77
CA GLU A 234 -17.60 -15.98 -20.98
C GLU A 234 -17.94 -17.42 -21.41
N GLY A 235 -18.85 -18.07 -20.67
CA GLY A 235 -19.32 -19.43 -20.97
C GLY A 235 -18.32 -20.56 -20.65
N ARG A 236 -17.13 -20.25 -20.12
CA ARG A 236 -16.10 -21.23 -19.73
C ARG A 236 -16.17 -21.52 -18.23
N ILE A 237 -15.86 -22.76 -17.85
CA ILE A 237 -15.62 -23.16 -16.46
C ILE A 237 -14.14 -22.91 -16.16
N PHE A 238 -13.85 -22.15 -15.12
CA PHE A 238 -12.50 -21.73 -14.72
C PHE A 238 -12.39 -21.68 -13.19
N THR A 239 -11.17 -21.70 -12.66
CA THR A 239 -10.94 -21.60 -11.21
C THR A 239 -10.77 -20.16 -10.75
N VAL A 240 -10.98 -19.91 -9.46
CA VAL A 240 -10.83 -18.57 -8.86
C VAL A 240 -9.38 -18.08 -8.98
N GLU A 241 -8.42 -18.99 -8.85
CA GLU A 241 -6.99 -18.71 -9.00
C GLU A 241 -6.66 -18.27 -10.43
N GLU A 242 -7.18 -18.97 -11.44
CA GLU A 242 -6.95 -18.64 -12.86
C GLU A 242 -7.46 -17.22 -13.20
N LEU A 243 -8.64 -16.85 -12.69
CA LEU A 243 -9.21 -15.52 -12.92
C LEU A 243 -8.43 -14.42 -12.19
N ASN A 244 -8.03 -14.66 -10.94
CA ASN A 244 -7.28 -13.69 -10.14
C ASN A 244 -5.88 -13.44 -10.68
N GLU A 245 -5.19 -14.47 -11.19
CA GLU A 245 -3.87 -14.28 -11.82
C GLU A 245 -3.96 -13.38 -13.05
N VAL A 246 -4.99 -13.53 -13.88
CA VAL A 246 -5.17 -12.69 -15.07
C VAL A 246 -5.51 -11.24 -14.69
N ILE A 247 -6.39 -11.04 -13.72
CA ILE A 247 -6.73 -9.69 -13.24
C ILE A 247 -5.49 -9.00 -12.68
N LYS A 248 -4.74 -9.68 -11.81
CA LYS A 248 -3.50 -9.16 -11.22
C LYS A 248 -2.41 -8.89 -12.27
N GLY A 249 -2.33 -9.73 -13.30
CA GLY A 249 -1.43 -9.53 -14.44
C GLY A 249 -1.74 -8.25 -15.22
N GLN A 250 -3.02 -7.97 -15.46
CA GLN A 250 -3.47 -6.75 -16.14
C GLN A 250 -3.31 -5.49 -15.27
N GLU A 251 -3.53 -5.59 -13.96
CA GLU A 251 -3.28 -4.49 -13.01
C GLU A 251 -1.78 -4.15 -12.95
N ASN A 252 -0.91 -5.16 -12.94
CA ASN A 252 0.54 -4.94 -13.00
C ASN A 252 0.99 -4.33 -14.33
N LEU A 253 0.36 -4.71 -15.45
CA LEU A 253 0.66 -4.12 -16.76
C LEU A 253 0.23 -2.64 -16.80
N LEU A 254 -0.95 -2.32 -16.28
CA LEU A 254 -1.42 -0.94 -16.14
C LEU A 254 -0.49 -0.14 -15.24
N ALA A 255 -0.08 -0.70 -14.10
CA ALA A 255 0.86 -0.07 -13.19
C ALA A 255 2.18 0.27 -13.89
N LYS A 256 2.76 -0.68 -14.66
CA LYS A 256 3.97 -0.44 -15.45
C LYS A 256 3.80 0.61 -16.55
N LEU A 257 2.66 0.64 -17.24
CA LEU A 257 2.38 1.63 -18.28
C LEU A 257 2.22 3.04 -17.68
N VAL A 258 1.59 3.14 -16.51
CA VAL A 258 1.50 4.39 -15.74
C VAL A 258 2.89 4.78 -15.19
N GLU A 259 3.68 3.82 -14.73
CA GLU A 259 5.05 4.03 -14.26
C GLU A 259 5.94 4.55 -15.40
N ASP A 260 5.84 4.00 -16.62
CA ASP A 260 6.56 4.49 -17.81
C ASP A 260 6.12 5.90 -18.26
N GLU A 261 4.85 6.29 -18.02
CA GLU A 261 4.41 7.68 -18.22
C GLU A 261 4.88 8.62 -17.11
N VAL A 262 4.96 8.16 -15.86
CA VAL A 262 5.46 8.92 -14.69
C VAL A 262 6.99 9.03 -14.68
N ILE A 263 7.71 8.04 -15.22
CA ILE A 263 9.18 7.99 -15.32
C ILE A 263 9.71 8.84 -16.49
N LYS A 264 8.86 9.53 -17.26
CA LYS A 264 9.31 10.57 -18.21
C LYS A 264 9.59 11.94 -17.57
N GLY A 265 9.60 12.03 -16.24
CA GLY A 265 9.79 13.27 -15.48
C GLY A 265 11.14 13.46 -14.78
N LEU A 266 12.12 12.56 -14.96
CA LEU A 266 13.45 12.69 -14.37
C LEU A 266 14.45 13.25 -15.41
N GLY A 267 14.44 14.57 -15.63
CA GLY A 267 15.59 15.19 -16.33
C GLY A 267 15.40 16.53 -17.03
N GLU A 268 14.19 17.02 -17.30
CA GLU A 268 14.03 18.29 -18.04
C GLU A 268 13.19 19.34 -17.27
N PRO A 269 13.55 20.64 -17.38
CA PRO A 269 12.92 21.70 -16.62
C PRO A 269 11.46 21.86 -17.05
N MET A 270 10.58 21.64 -16.08
CA MET A 270 9.13 21.64 -16.17
C MET A 270 8.59 22.94 -16.80
N HIS A 271 7.96 22.84 -17.98
CA HIS A 271 7.02 23.86 -18.44
C HIS A 271 5.76 23.84 -17.55
N PRO A 272 5.14 25.00 -17.27
CA PRO A 272 4.13 25.11 -16.23
C PRO A 272 2.81 24.50 -16.71
N VAL A 273 2.35 23.46 -16.02
CA VAL A 273 0.94 23.04 -16.11
C VAL A 273 0.12 24.06 -15.34
N VAL A 274 -0.63 24.87 -16.08
CA VAL A 274 -1.58 25.85 -15.55
C VAL A 274 -2.73 25.11 -14.89
N GLY A 275 -2.92 25.36 -13.59
CA GLY A 275 -4.22 25.23 -12.90
C GLY A 275 -4.71 23.82 -12.59
N GLY A 276 -4.04 23.12 -11.66
CA GLY A 276 -4.57 21.94 -10.98
C GLY A 276 -4.85 22.25 -9.51
N VAL A 277 -6.04 21.92 -9.01
CA VAL A 277 -6.35 21.97 -7.58
C VAL A 277 -5.44 20.96 -6.86
N TRP A 278 -4.39 21.46 -6.19
CA TRP A 278 -3.47 20.63 -5.43
C TRP A 278 -4.17 20.05 -4.20
N ASP A 279 -3.84 18.80 -3.86
CA ASP A 279 -4.36 18.17 -2.65
C ASP A 279 -3.89 18.96 -1.41
N SER A 280 -4.78 19.09 -0.43
CA SER A 280 -4.54 19.79 0.83
C SER A 280 -3.30 19.25 1.56
N LEU A 281 -3.01 17.95 1.40
CA LEU A 281 -1.89 17.27 2.01
C LEU A 281 -0.54 17.64 1.39
N ASP A 282 -0.46 17.82 0.06
CA ASP A 282 0.77 18.21 -0.62
C ASP A 282 1.23 19.61 -0.19
N ARG A 283 0.27 20.52 0.00
CA ARG A 283 0.54 21.86 0.53
C ARG A 283 1.14 21.80 1.92
N ILE A 284 0.69 20.87 2.75
CA ILE A 284 1.22 20.67 4.11
C ILE A 284 2.59 20.02 4.07
N GLN A 285 2.82 19.06 3.16
CA GLN A 285 4.14 18.47 2.96
C GLN A 285 5.16 19.55 2.59
N LEU A 286 4.81 20.45 1.66
CA LEU A 286 5.68 21.58 1.27
C LEU A 286 5.85 22.59 2.41
N ALA A 287 4.81 22.85 3.19
CA ALA A 287 4.90 23.70 4.38
C ALA A 287 5.81 23.08 5.46
N ALA A 288 5.75 21.76 5.65
CA ALA A 288 6.63 21.01 6.54
C ALA A 288 8.08 21.00 6.01
N ASP A 289 8.30 20.76 4.72
CA ASP A 289 9.62 20.84 4.08
C ASP A 289 10.25 22.22 4.35
N ARG A 290 9.48 23.30 4.15
CA ARG A 290 9.90 24.67 4.47
C ARG A 290 10.16 24.87 5.97
N LEU A 291 9.33 24.28 6.83
CA LEU A 291 9.50 24.30 8.29
C LEU A 291 10.78 23.57 8.71
N PHE A 292 11.24 22.54 8.01
CA PHE A 292 12.48 21.83 8.34
C PHE A 292 13.72 22.37 7.59
N GLY A 293 13.54 23.42 6.78
CA GLY A 293 14.63 24.11 6.08
C GLY A 293 15.06 23.43 4.77
N VAL A 294 14.19 22.61 4.20
CA VAL A 294 14.34 22.06 2.85
C VAL A 294 13.91 23.14 1.84
N PRO A 295 14.69 23.40 0.77
CA PRO A 295 14.29 24.34 -0.27
C PRO A 295 13.05 23.82 -1.00
N ILE A 296 12.10 24.73 -1.26
CA ILE A 296 10.89 24.46 -2.03
C ILE A 296 10.98 25.11 -3.42
N PRO A 297 10.35 24.55 -4.47
CA PRO A 297 10.31 25.17 -5.79
C PRO A 297 9.66 26.56 -5.75
N GLU A 298 10.18 27.50 -6.55
CA GLU A 298 9.69 28.90 -6.58
C GLU A 298 8.20 29.01 -6.94
N ALA A 299 7.70 28.07 -7.74
CA ALA A 299 6.29 27.95 -8.12
C ALA A 299 5.33 27.77 -6.93
N HIS A 300 5.84 27.43 -5.75
CA HIS A 300 5.07 27.17 -4.52
C HIS A 300 5.42 28.13 -3.37
N SER A 301 5.95 29.30 -3.72
CA SER A 301 6.34 30.34 -2.76
C SER A 301 5.15 30.95 -2.00
N ASP A 302 3.94 30.82 -2.54
CA ASP A 302 2.65 31.26 -2.02
C ASP A 302 2.16 30.44 -0.80
N ILE A 303 2.72 29.25 -0.58
CA ILE A 303 2.34 28.38 0.53
C ILE A 303 2.67 29.07 1.87
N PRO A 304 1.69 29.21 2.79
CA PRO A 304 1.90 29.80 4.10
C PRO A 304 3.03 29.11 4.88
N ARG A 305 3.80 29.91 5.61
CA ARG A 305 4.82 29.38 6.54
C ARG A 305 4.13 28.93 7.81
N LEU A 306 4.40 27.69 8.22
CA LEU A 306 4.08 27.25 9.57
C LEU A 306 4.94 28.03 10.57
N SER A 307 4.32 28.46 11.66
CA SER A 307 4.95 29.11 12.81
C SER A 307 5.91 28.16 13.53
N GLY A 308 5.57 26.87 13.63
CA GLY A 308 6.36 25.90 14.37
C GLY A 308 5.94 24.44 14.18
N ILE A 309 6.64 23.56 14.88
CA ILE A 309 6.37 22.11 14.91
C ILE A 309 5.12 21.83 15.72
N ARG A 310 4.85 22.66 16.74
CA ARG A 310 3.62 22.62 17.50
C ARG A 310 2.40 22.81 16.59
N GLU A 311 2.42 23.82 15.74
CA GLU A 311 1.35 24.07 14.77
C GLU A 311 1.17 22.87 13.81
N LEU A 312 2.28 22.35 13.26
CA LEU A 312 2.25 21.18 12.39
C LEU A 312 1.61 19.96 13.09
N TYR A 313 1.97 19.74 14.36
CA TYR A 313 1.42 18.66 15.17
C TYR A 313 -0.08 18.83 15.41
N LEU A 314 -0.53 20.02 15.82
CA LEU A 314 -1.95 20.29 16.08
C LEU A 314 -2.79 20.19 14.80
N LEU A 315 -2.26 20.68 13.67
CA LEU A 315 -2.90 20.60 12.36
C LEU A 315 -3.14 19.16 11.90
N LEU A 316 -2.18 18.27 12.15
CA LEU A 316 -2.22 16.88 11.68
C LEU A 316 -2.75 15.89 12.71
N SER A 317 -2.82 16.24 14.00
CA SER A 317 -3.28 15.33 15.06
C SER A 317 -4.62 15.71 15.69
N GLY A 318 -4.97 17.00 15.70
CA GLY A 318 -6.12 17.50 16.46
C GLY A 318 -5.93 17.41 17.99
N ASP A 319 -4.73 17.06 18.47
CA ASP A 319 -4.44 16.82 19.88
C ASP A 319 -4.00 18.09 20.60
N TRP A 320 -4.99 18.94 20.91
CA TRP A 320 -4.75 20.21 21.61
C TRP A 320 -4.16 20.04 23.02
N ASP A 321 -4.33 18.86 23.61
CA ASP A 321 -3.93 18.55 24.97
C ASP A 321 -2.61 17.73 25.05
N PHE A 322 -1.99 17.41 23.91
CA PHE A 322 -0.73 16.67 23.81
C PHE A 322 -0.72 15.30 24.50
N TYR A 323 -1.81 14.54 24.39
CA TYR A 323 -1.87 13.14 24.86
C TYR A 323 -1.10 12.15 23.96
N GLY A 324 -0.60 12.60 22.80
CA GLY A 324 0.04 11.75 21.81
C GLY A 324 -0.96 10.90 21.02
N ARG A 325 -2.22 11.33 20.92
CA ARG A 325 -3.28 10.57 20.24
C ARG A 325 -3.82 11.34 19.04
N PHE A 326 -4.36 10.61 18.06
CA PHE A 326 -5.01 11.22 16.92
C PHE A 326 -6.50 11.42 17.22
N PHE A 327 -7.01 12.64 17.02
CA PHE A 327 -8.41 13.01 17.21
C PHE A 327 -9.04 13.41 15.86
N PRO A 328 -9.68 12.47 15.15
CA PRO A 328 -10.24 12.72 13.82
C PRO A 328 -11.22 13.91 13.80
N ASP A 329 -12.06 14.04 14.83
CA ASP A 329 -13.12 15.04 14.93
C ASP A 329 -12.59 16.48 15.04
N ARG A 330 -11.30 16.65 15.33
CA ARG A 330 -10.65 17.95 15.57
C ARG A 330 -9.74 18.39 14.42
N VAL A 331 -9.51 17.52 13.43
CA VAL A 331 -8.63 17.80 12.30
C VAL A 331 -9.45 18.41 11.16
N GLN A 332 -9.02 19.58 10.67
CA GLN A 332 -9.72 20.32 9.61
C GLN A 332 -9.44 19.79 8.20
N LEU A 333 -8.49 18.86 8.08
CA LEU A 333 -8.00 18.34 6.81
C LEU A 333 -8.65 17.00 6.51
N ALA A 334 -9.16 16.86 5.29
CA ALA A 334 -9.64 15.58 4.80
C ALA A 334 -8.48 14.59 4.69
N ASN A 335 -8.76 13.31 4.95
CA ASN A 335 -7.86 12.18 4.68
C ASN A 335 -6.59 12.10 5.53
N VAL A 336 -6.49 12.86 6.63
CA VAL A 336 -5.41 12.73 7.61
C VAL A 336 -5.69 11.54 8.53
N THR A 337 -4.69 10.69 8.74
CA THR A 337 -4.74 9.53 9.65
C THR A 337 -3.57 9.58 10.64
N THR A 338 -3.53 8.62 11.56
CA THR A 338 -2.39 8.42 12.49
C THR A 338 -1.04 8.29 11.77
N SER A 339 -1.01 7.78 10.53
CA SER A 339 0.21 7.65 9.74
C SER A 339 0.61 8.93 9.01
N THR A 340 -0.31 9.85 8.76
CA THR A 340 -0.05 11.03 7.92
C THR A 340 1.00 11.95 8.54
N MET A 341 0.91 12.21 9.85
CA MET A 341 1.93 12.98 10.58
C MET A 341 3.31 12.32 10.47
N THR A 342 3.37 11.02 10.69
CA THR A 342 4.62 10.24 10.59
C THR A 342 5.21 10.35 9.19
N SER A 343 4.41 10.16 8.15
CA SER A 343 4.86 10.24 6.75
C SER A 343 5.35 11.64 6.38
N VAL A 344 4.61 12.69 6.74
CA VAL A 344 4.96 14.08 6.41
C VAL A 344 6.28 14.49 7.05
N VAL A 345 6.42 14.24 8.35
CA VAL A 345 7.64 14.55 9.11
C VAL A 345 8.80 13.69 8.63
N LYS A 346 8.60 12.37 8.42
CA LYS A 346 9.62 11.47 7.89
C LYS A 346 10.15 11.96 6.55
N ASN A 347 9.26 12.30 5.61
CA ASN A 347 9.65 12.75 4.27
C ASN A 347 10.46 14.06 4.35
N ALA A 348 9.99 15.03 5.13
CA ALA A 348 10.67 16.32 5.26
C ALA A 348 12.05 16.18 5.93
N LEU A 349 12.15 15.40 7.00
CA LEU A 349 13.41 15.14 7.69
C LEU A 349 14.38 14.32 6.84
N ASN A 350 13.90 13.34 6.07
CA ASN A 350 14.74 12.56 5.14
C ASN A 350 15.32 13.45 4.04
N LYS A 351 14.52 14.35 3.46
CA LYS A 351 15.02 15.35 2.49
C LYS A 351 16.08 16.26 3.12
N ALA A 352 15.83 16.75 4.33
CA ALA A 352 16.78 17.58 5.06
C ALA A 352 18.09 16.83 5.38
N LEU A 353 17.99 15.56 5.78
CA LEU A 353 19.13 14.69 6.07
C LEU A 353 19.95 14.43 4.81
N LEU A 354 19.29 14.10 3.69
CA LEU A 354 19.96 13.89 2.40
C LEU A 354 20.68 15.15 1.93
N GLY A 355 20.04 16.32 2.07
CA GLY A 355 20.67 17.61 1.80
C GLY A 355 21.92 17.84 2.66
N ALA A 356 21.85 17.53 3.97
CA ALA A 356 22.98 17.65 4.86
C ALA A 356 24.12 16.65 4.55
N TYR A 357 23.77 15.42 4.17
CA TYR A 357 24.74 14.40 3.75
C TYR A 357 25.49 14.81 2.48
N ASN A 358 24.78 15.37 1.50
CA ASN A 358 25.37 15.81 0.24
C ASN A 358 26.06 17.19 0.32
N ALA A 359 25.90 17.93 1.43
CA ALA A 359 26.51 19.24 1.60
C ALA A 359 28.05 19.19 1.66
N ARG A 360 28.64 18.03 2.01
CA ARG A 360 30.10 17.84 2.06
C ARG A 360 30.59 17.04 0.85
N PRO A 361 31.72 17.44 0.23
CA PRO A 361 32.35 16.64 -0.81
C PRO A 361 32.69 15.22 -0.30
N LYS A 362 32.40 14.22 -1.13
CA LYS A 362 32.72 12.81 -0.86
C LYS A 362 34.09 12.50 -1.49
N TRP A 363 35.16 12.74 -0.73
CA TRP A 363 36.54 12.58 -1.24
C TRP A 363 36.84 11.16 -1.73
N TRP A 364 36.17 10.15 -1.17
CA TRP A 364 36.34 8.74 -1.51
C TRP A 364 35.54 8.29 -2.74
N ALA A 365 34.58 9.08 -3.22
CA ALA A 365 33.73 8.69 -4.36
C ALA A 365 34.51 8.45 -5.67
N PRO A 366 35.60 9.19 -6.01
CA PRO A 366 36.38 8.93 -7.21
C PRO A 366 37.23 7.65 -7.17
N ILE A 367 37.49 7.10 -5.98
CA ILE A 367 38.38 5.94 -5.76
C ILE A 367 37.63 4.65 -5.42
N ALA A 368 36.33 4.74 -5.16
CA ALA A 368 35.48 3.60 -4.83
C ALA A 368 34.41 3.44 -5.91
N TYR A 369 33.92 2.21 -6.08
CA TYR A 369 32.71 1.93 -6.83
C TYR A 369 31.67 1.36 -5.86
N GLU A 370 30.40 1.65 -6.13
CA GLU A 370 29.27 1.15 -5.35
C GLU A 370 28.73 -0.10 -6.07
N GLU A 371 28.54 -1.18 -5.31
CA GLU A 371 27.98 -2.44 -5.81
C GLU A 371 26.84 -2.89 -4.89
N GLU A 372 25.78 -3.44 -5.49
CA GLU A 372 24.62 -3.95 -4.77
C GLU A 372 24.72 -5.46 -4.58
N PHE A 373 24.54 -5.93 -3.35
CA PHE A 373 24.57 -7.35 -3.02
C PHE A 373 23.16 -7.85 -2.68
N PRO A 374 22.69 -8.95 -3.29
CA PRO A 374 21.37 -9.52 -3.01
C PRO A 374 21.33 -10.32 -1.70
N THR A 375 22.50 -10.64 -1.12
CA THR A 375 22.64 -11.45 0.11
C THR A 375 23.45 -10.71 1.17
N ILE A 376 23.25 -11.08 2.43
CA ILE A 376 23.99 -10.59 3.60
C ILE A 376 25.21 -11.45 3.95
N ASN A 377 25.48 -12.49 3.16
CA ASN A 377 26.66 -13.32 3.34
C ASN A 377 27.94 -12.49 3.14
N ASP A 378 29.04 -12.98 3.69
CA ASP A 378 30.35 -12.36 3.47
C ASP A 378 30.65 -12.30 1.98
N VAL A 379 31.12 -11.13 1.54
CA VAL A 379 31.42 -10.86 0.14
C VAL A 379 32.79 -11.42 -0.17
N THR A 380 32.87 -12.34 -1.12
CA THR A 380 34.12 -12.89 -1.65
C THR A 380 34.57 -12.08 -2.86
N TRP A 381 35.70 -11.40 -2.72
CA TRP A 381 36.35 -10.64 -3.77
C TRP A 381 37.37 -11.54 -4.45
N ILE A 382 37.04 -12.03 -5.64
CA ILE A 382 37.95 -12.85 -6.44
C ILE A 382 38.69 -11.93 -7.41
N LYS A 383 40.00 -11.82 -7.25
CA LYS A 383 40.89 -11.24 -8.27
C LYS A 383 41.55 -12.39 -9.01
N THR A 384 41.22 -12.56 -10.28
CA THR A 384 41.93 -13.49 -11.15
C THR A 384 43.37 -13.02 -11.31
N GLY A 385 44.33 -13.85 -10.90
CA GLY A 385 45.74 -13.63 -11.19
C GLY A 385 45.98 -13.76 -12.70
N GLY A 386 46.69 -12.81 -13.29
CA GLY A 386 46.92 -12.82 -14.72
C GLY A 386 47.70 -14.02 -15.22
N ILE A 387 47.56 -14.27 -16.51
CA ILE A 387 48.25 -15.33 -17.22
C ILE A 387 49.63 -14.80 -17.64
N GLY A 388 50.68 -15.58 -17.41
CA GLY A 388 52.03 -15.25 -17.87
C GLY A 388 52.14 -15.16 -19.40
N ASP A 389 53.36 -14.87 -19.89
CA ASP A 389 53.60 -14.87 -21.34
C ASP A 389 53.26 -16.24 -21.93
N LEU A 390 52.63 -16.24 -23.10
CA LEU A 390 52.34 -17.48 -23.82
C LEU A 390 53.66 -18.19 -24.14
N PRO A 391 53.83 -19.46 -23.75
CA PRO A 391 55.07 -20.19 -24.02
C PRO A 391 55.23 -20.38 -25.53
N THR A 392 56.47 -20.27 -26.01
CA THR A 392 56.80 -20.63 -27.40
C THR A 392 56.59 -22.12 -27.59
N VAL A 393 55.61 -22.49 -28.42
CA VAL A 393 55.33 -23.88 -28.78
C VAL A 393 56.18 -24.27 -29.98
N ASN A 394 57.03 -25.28 -29.82
CA ASN A 394 57.82 -25.83 -30.92
C ASN A 394 56.92 -26.56 -31.93
N GLU A 395 57.32 -26.59 -33.19
CA GLU A 395 56.59 -27.31 -34.25
C GLU A 395 56.42 -28.79 -33.88
N GLY A 396 55.17 -29.26 -33.82
CA GLY A 396 54.81 -30.63 -33.44
C GLY A 396 54.63 -30.89 -31.94
N ALA A 397 54.87 -29.91 -31.06
CA ALA A 397 54.63 -30.04 -29.63
C ALA A 397 53.18 -29.77 -29.24
N ALA A 398 52.72 -30.38 -28.14
CA ALA A 398 51.42 -30.10 -27.56
C ALA A 398 51.44 -28.78 -26.77
N TYR A 399 50.31 -28.07 -26.76
CA TYR A 399 50.09 -26.93 -25.87
C TYR A 399 50.05 -27.42 -24.42
N THR A 400 50.87 -26.81 -23.55
CA THR A 400 50.85 -27.11 -22.10
C THR A 400 49.80 -26.25 -21.40
N GLU A 401 49.13 -26.83 -20.40
CA GLU A 401 48.15 -26.12 -19.58
C GLU A 401 48.82 -24.95 -18.84
N LEU A 402 48.18 -23.78 -18.92
CA LEU A 402 48.63 -22.58 -18.22
C LEU A 402 48.07 -22.57 -16.80
N SER A 403 48.93 -22.37 -15.81
CA SER A 403 48.48 -22.18 -14.43
C SER A 403 47.77 -20.83 -14.30
N TRP A 404 46.53 -20.85 -13.85
CA TRP A 404 45.78 -19.68 -13.41
C TRP A 404 45.53 -19.84 -11.89
N SER A 405 45.61 -18.76 -11.13
CA SER A 405 45.35 -18.79 -9.69
C SER A 405 44.51 -17.58 -9.30
N ASP A 406 43.53 -17.80 -8.44
CA ASP A 406 42.68 -16.75 -7.91
C ASP A 406 43.17 -16.32 -6.52
N ASN A 407 43.18 -15.01 -6.27
CA ASN A 407 43.33 -14.47 -4.92
C ASN A 407 41.94 -14.09 -4.42
N GLU A 408 41.54 -14.67 -3.28
CA GLU A 408 40.24 -14.47 -2.66
C GLU A 408 40.38 -13.64 -1.38
N GLU A 409 39.65 -12.53 -1.29
CA GLU A 409 39.54 -11.71 -0.08
C GLU A 409 38.10 -11.67 0.39
N THR A 410 37.86 -11.80 1.70
CA THR A 410 36.50 -11.77 2.26
C THR A 410 36.22 -10.49 3.03
N SER A 411 35.00 -9.96 2.89
CA SER A 411 34.56 -8.80 3.65
C SER A 411 33.20 -9.07 4.30
N SER A 412 33.12 -8.88 5.62
CA SER A 412 31.89 -9.09 6.38
C SER A 412 30.91 -7.92 6.26
N PHE A 413 29.63 -8.20 6.14
CA PHE A 413 28.58 -7.18 6.13
C PHE A 413 28.26 -6.69 7.55
N VAL A 414 28.31 -5.37 7.79
CA VAL A 414 27.99 -4.75 9.08
C VAL A 414 26.98 -3.62 8.93
N LYS A 415 25.84 -3.73 9.63
CA LYS A 415 24.82 -2.67 9.68
C LYS A 415 25.25 -1.53 10.61
N LYS A 416 25.05 -0.28 10.17
CA LYS A 416 25.25 0.94 10.98
C LYS A 416 23.94 1.75 10.97
N GLY A 417 23.49 2.19 12.14
CA GLY A 417 22.27 2.98 12.26
C GLY A 417 21.93 3.33 13.70
N GLY A 418 20.97 4.24 13.86
CA GLY A 418 20.43 4.67 15.15
C GLY A 418 19.10 5.38 14.96
N TYR A 419 18.28 5.44 16.01
CA TYR A 419 17.04 6.20 16.01
C TYR A 419 17.18 7.43 16.91
N LEU A 420 16.57 8.54 16.51
CA LEU A 420 16.40 9.70 17.38
C LEU A 420 14.91 10.04 17.42
N GLY A 421 14.33 9.91 18.61
CA GLY A 421 12.92 10.24 18.84
C GLY A 421 12.73 11.74 19.02
N ILE A 422 11.62 12.26 18.48
CA ILE A 422 11.10 13.59 18.83
C ILE A 422 10.05 13.35 19.92
N THR A 423 10.25 13.94 21.11
CA THR A 423 9.34 13.75 22.23
C THR A 423 8.22 14.80 22.21
N LEU A 424 7.12 14.53 22.90
CA LEU A 424 6.00 15.48 23.02
C LEU A 424 6.43 16.79 23.69
N GLU A 425 7.38 16.74 24.63
CA GLU A 425 7.91 17.94 25.28
C GLU A 425 8.70 18.83 24.32
N VAL A 426 9.35 18.26 23.30
CA VAL A 426 10.03 19.03 22.24
C VAL A 426 9.02 19.70 21.32
N ILE A 427 7.92 18.99 21.00
CA ILE A 427 6.83 19.54 20.20
C ILE A 427 6.11 20.65 20.96
N ASP A 428 5.82 20.43 22.25
CA ASP A 428 5.20 21.43 23.10
C ASP A 428 6.12 22.65 23.24
N ARG A 429 7.41 22.49 23.55
CA ARG A 429 8.35 23.63 23.61
C ARG A 429 8.54 24.39 22.28
N ASP A 430 8.08 23.82 21.17
CA ASP A 430 8.14 24.38 19.82
C ASP A 430 9.57 24.81 19.39
N ASP A 431 10.59 24.08 19.85
CA ASP A 431 11.98 24.38 19.50
C ASP A 431 12.33 23.84 18.10
N VAL A 432 11.88 24.59 17.09
CA VAL A 432 12.17 24.32 15.68
C VAL A 432 13.68 24.27 15.41
N GLY A 433 14.47 25.07 16.15
CA GLY A 433 15.92 25.13 15.99
C GLY A 433 16.62 23.84 16.44
N ALA A 434 16.19 23.23 17.54
CA ALA A 434 16.67 21.92 17.98
C ALA A 434 16.32 20.83 16.97
N VAL A 435 15.07 20.77 16.50
CA VAL A 435 14.63 19.72 15.57
C VAL A 435 15.28 19.85 14.20
N ARG A 436 15.52 21.07 13.69
CA ARG A 436 16.28 21.30 12.45
C ARG A 436 17.75 20.89 12.54
N ARG A 437 18.34 20.86 13.73
CA ARG A 437 19.73 20.41 13.93
C ARG A 437 19.87 18.90 13.78
N ILE A 438 18.85 18.13 14.15
CA ILE A 438 18.85 16.67 14.09
C ILE A 438 19.28 16.12 12.72
N PRO A 439 18.58 16.41 11.60
CA PRO A 439 18.95 15.85 10.29
C PRO A 439 20.32 16.34 9.82
N ARG A 440 20.75 17.53 10.24
CA ARG A 440 22.07 18.08 9.89
C ARG A 440 23.19 17.32 10.58
N GLU A 441 23.08 17.09 11.88
CA GLU A 441 24.06 16.33 12.65
C GLU A 441 24.07 14.86 12.24
N LEU A 442 22.89 14.26 11.98
CA LEU A 442 22.80 12.89 11.47
C LEU A 442 23.43 12.74 10.08
N GLY A 443 23.18 13.67 9.16
CA GLY A 443 23.82 13.68 7.84
C GLY A 443 25.34 13.80 7.94
N GLN A 444 25.86 14.65 8.84
CA GLN A 444 27.29 14.77 9.10
C GLN A 444 27.89 13.50 9.72
N ALA A 445 27.18 12.89 10.68
CA ALA A 445 27.61 11.65 11.31
C ALA A 445 27.65 10.49 10.30
N ALA A 446 26.67 10.40 9.40
CA ALA A 446 26.65 9.42 8.31
C ALA A 446 27.86 9.62 7.36
N TRP A 447 28.08 10.86 6.90
CA TRP A 447 29.23 11.20 6.06
C TRP A 447 30.57 10.86 6.73
N ARG A 448 30.71 11.18 8.02
CA ARG A 448 31.93 10.90 8.80
C ARG A 448 32.14 9.41 8.99
N THR A 449 31.08 8.65 9.27
CA THR A 449 31.16 7.19 9.48
C THR A 449 31.66 6.50 8.23
N LEU A 450 31.09 6.82 7.07
CA LEU A 450 31.51 6.20 5.82
C LEU A 450 32.92 6.67 5.40
N SER A 451 33.23 7.96 5.54
CA SER A 451 34.59 8.48 5.31
C SER A 451 35.63 7.83 6.23
N GLN A 452 35.27 7.56 7.49
CA GLN A 452 36.13 6.86 8.44
C GLN A 452 36.32 5.39 8.05
N LEU A 453 35.27 4.70 7.59
CA LEU A 453 35.39 3.31 7.12
C LEU A 453 36.36 3.21 5.93
N VAL A 454 36.26 4.10 4.95
CA VAL A 454 37.19 4.13 3.81
C VAL A 454 38.60 4.52 4.25
N SER A 455 38.73 5.54 5.11
CA SER A 455 40.04 5.96 5.60
C SER A 455 40.73 4.87 6.41
N ASN A 456 39.99 4.12 7.23
CA ASN A 456 40.52 3.04 8.05
C ASN A 456 41.21 1.98 7.19
N LEU A 457 40.74 1.72 5.97
CA LEU A 457 41.41 0.78 5.05
C LEU A 457 42.90 1.15 4.81
N PHE A 458 43.23 2.44 4.83
CA PHE A 458 44.59 2.92 4.61
C PHE A 458 45.34 3.22 5.91
N THR A 459 44.63 3.61 6.97
CA THR A 459 45.23 4.06 8.24
C THR A 459 45.35 2.96 9.29
N ASP A 460 44.71 1.80 9.07
CA ASP A 460 44.82 0.67 9.98
C ASP A 460 46.26 0.18 10.11
N ASN A 461 46.57 -0.48 11.22
CA ASN A 461 47.92 -0.97 11.55
C ASN A 461 49.03 0.11 11.43
N SER A 462 48.74 1.34 11.86
CA SER A 462 49.66 2.50 11.76
C SER A 462 50.01 2.90 10.33
N GLY A 463 49.05 2.78 9.41
CA GLY A 463 49.23 3.18 8.00
C GLY A 463 49.71 2.07 7.08
N THR A 464 49.73 0.81 7.53
CA THR A 464 50.04 -0.34 6.69
C THR A 464 48.80 -1.08 6.17
N GLY A 465 47.60 -0.61 6.54
CA GLY A 465 46.33 -1.20 6.11
C GLY A 465 46.01 -2.53 6.81
N PRO A 466 44.86 -3.15 6.48
CA PRO A 466 44.40 -4.39 7.13
C PRO A 466 45.28 -5.60 6.75
N VAL A 467 45.18 -6.66 7.54
CA VAL A 467 45.79 -7.97 7.25
C VAL A 467 44.99 -8.66 6.15
N LEU A 468 45.66 -9.11 5.09
CA LEU A 468 45.08 -9.85 3.97
C LEU A 468 45.02 -11.35 4.25
N SER A 469 44.41 -12.12 3.34
CA SER A 469 44.28 -13.57 3.44
C SER A 469 45.62 -14.34 3.55
N ASP A 470 46.71 -13.75 3.06
CA ASP A 470 48.08 -14.27 3.15
C ASP A 470 48.75 -14.08 4.53
N GLY A 471 48.07 -13.40 5.46
CA GLY A 471 48.55 -13.12 6.81
C GLY A 471 49.49 -11.91 6.93
N TYR A 472 49.72 -11.17 5.84
CA TYR A 472 50.51 -9.94 5.82
C TYR A 472 49.62 -8.69 5.67
N ASN A 473 50.14 -7.54 6.08
CA ASN A 473 49.42 -6.27 5.94
C ASN A 473 49.32 -5.87 4.45
N LEU A 474 48.25 -5.15 4.10
CA LEU A 474 48.02 -4.65 2.74
C LEU A 474 49.26 -3.93 2.18
N PHE A 475 49.89 -3.06 2.96
CA PHE A 475 51.17 -2.44 2.63
C PHE A 475 52.30 -3.10 3.40
N ASP A 476 53.11 -3.90 2.71
CA ASP A 476 54.26 -4.58 3.27
C ASP A 476 55.46 -4.50 2.31
N ALA A 477 56.62 -4.11 2.84
CA ALA A 477 57.81 -3.92 2.03
C ALA A 477 58.47 -5.25 1.60
N THR A 478 58.30 -6.31 2.38
CA THR A 478 59.03 -7.58 2.19
C THR A 478 58.29 -8.54 1.28
N ASN A 479 56.97 -8.69 1.50
CA ASN A 479 56.12 -9.66 0.83
C ASN A 479 55.43 -9.04 -0.38
N HIS A 480 54.94 -7.80 -0.27
CA HIS A 480 54.17 -7.13 -1.33
C HIS A 480 54.99 -6.11 -2.12
N GLY A 481 56.12 -5.65 -1.59
CA GLY A 481 57.00 -4.67 -2.23
C GLY A 481 56.32 -3.32 -2.52
N ASN A 482 55.23 -3.01 -1.81
CA ASN A 482 54.34 -1.88 -2.08
C ASN A 482 54.37 -0.80 -0.98
N LEU A 483 55.36 -0.86 -0.07
CA LEU A 483 55.54 0.11 1.01
C LEU A 483 56.88 0.86 0.87
N ARG A 484 56.82 2.19 0.99
CA ARG A 484 57.99 3.08 1.04
C ARG A 484 57.86 4.00 2.25
N THR A 485 58.98 4.34 2.88
CA THR A 485 59.03 5.09 4.15
C THR A 485 59.60 6.50 4.02
N ALA A 486 60.05 6.89 2.83
CA ALA A 486 60.55 8.22 2.56
C ALA A 486 59.41 9.26 2.54
N ALA A 487 59.71 10.48 2.98
CA ALA A 487 58.74 11.57 3.00
C ALA A 487 58.35 12.01 1.58
N LEU A 488 57.09 12.43 1.41
CA LEU A 488 56.56 12.89 0.13
C LEU A 488 57.34 14.10 -0.41
N SER A 489 57.89 13.94 -1.62
CA SER A 489 58.59 14.98 -2.39
C SER A 489 58.44 14.68 -3.89
N ALA A 490 58.74 15.65 -4.76
CA ALA A 490 58.64 15.45 -6.22
C ALA A 490 59.54 14.29 -6.71
N SER A 491 60.76 14.17 -6.17
CA SER A 491 61.67 13.06 -6.48
C SER A 491 61.15 11.71 -5.98
N GLU A 492 60.52 11.70 -4.80
CA GLU A 492 59.95 10.46 -4.25
C GLU A 492 58.70 10.03 -5.02
N TRP A 493 57.92 10.99 -5.53
CA TRP A 493 56.76 10.70 -6.38
C TRP A 493 57.18 10.03 -7.71
N ASP A 494 58.25 10.49 -8.36
CA ASP A 494 58.80 9.80 -9.53
C ASP A 494 59.24 8.36 -9.19
N ALA A 495 59.89 8.16 -8.04
CA ALA A 495 60.27 6.83 -7.57
C ALA A 495 59.05 5.92 -7.31
N VAL A 496 57.95 6.47 -6.78
CA VAL A 496 56.68 5.76 -6.60
C VAL A 496 56.06 5.39 -7.96
N ILE A 497 56.03 6.30 -8.93
CA ILE A 497 55.53 6.00 -10.29
C ILE A 497 56.34 4.84 -10.90
N GLN A 498 57.66 4.88 -10.79
CA GLN A 498 58.52 3.80 -11.28
C GLN A 498 58.28 2.48 -10.54
N ALA A 499 58.02 2.52 -9.23
CA ALA A 499 57.73 1.33 -8.43
C ALA A 499 56.39 0.70 -8.86
N VAL A 500 55.33 1.49 -8.97
CA VAL A 500 54.00 1.01 -9.43
C VAL A 500 54.08 0.45 -10.86
N TYR A 501 54.79 1.13 -11.75
CA TYR A 501 54.96 0.66 -13.13
C TYR A 501 55.73 -0.67 -13.22
N LYS A 502 56.70 -0.89 -12.32
CA LYS A 502 57.53 -2.10 -12.25
C LYS A 502 56.94 -3.18 -11.35
N GLN A 503 55.87 -2.90 -10.61
CA GLN A 503 55.23 -3.86 -9.72
C GLN A 503 54.74 -5.06 -10.54
N THR A 504 55.02 -6.24 -10.03
CA THR A 504 54.66 -7.49 -10.69
C THR A 504 53.26 -7.91 -10.30
N GLU A 505 52.48 -8.35 -11.26
CA GLU A 505 51.21 -8.99 -11.02
C GLU A 505 51.41 -10.32 -10.25
N PRO A 506 50.51 -10.65 -9.32
CA PRO A 506 50.49 -11.95 -8.67
C PRO A 506 50.48 -13.08 -9.71
N THR A 507 51.29 -14.12 -9.50
CA THR A 507 51.38 -15.33 -10.35
C THR A 507 52.12 -15.15 -11.69
N SER A 508 51.77 -14.16 -12.52
CA SER A 508 52.42 -13.97 -13.82
C SER A 508 53.86 -13.44 -13.72
N ASN A 509 54.19 -12.79 -12.59
CA ASN A 509 55.45 -12.07 -12.36
C ASN A 509 55.77 -11.02 -13.45
N LYS A 510 54.75 -10.61 -14.22
CA LYS A 510 54.89 -9.58 -15.26
C LYS A 510 54.61 -8.21 -14.67
N ARG A 511 55.30 -7.20 -15.22
CA ARG A 511 55.12 -5.81 -14.78
C ARG A 511 53.73 -5.34 -15.19
N LEU A 512 53.00 -4.73 -14.25
CA LEU A 512 51.67 -4.18 -14.49
C LEU A 512 51.67 -3.09 -15.58
N GLY A 513 52.73 -2.29 -15.67
CA GLY A 513 52.82 -1.22 -16.67
C GLY A 513 51.79 -0.11 -16.51
N VAL A 514 51.13 -0.05 -15.35
CA VAL A 514 50.11 0.96 -15.03
C VAL A 514 50.75 2.16 -14.34
N ARG A 515 50.17 3.35 -14.57
CA ARG A 515 50.54 4.56 -13.84
C ARG A 515 49.51 4.84 -12.75
N PRO A 516 49.93 5.37 -11.58
CA PRO A 516 49.00 5.76 -10.54
C PRO A 516 48.08 6.89 -11.02
N ARG A 517 46.77 6.73 -10.81
CA ARG A 517 45.75 7.71 -11.21
C ARG A 517 45.45 8.76 -10.12
N TYR A 518 45.58 8.36 -8.86
CA TYR A 518 45.23 9.17 -7.70
C TYR A 518 46.38 9.23 -6.70
N LEU A 519 46.58 10.39 -6.08
CA LEU A 519 47.48 10.60 -4.95
C LEU A 519 46.63 10.97 -3.74
N LEU A 520 46.54 10.06 -2.78
CA LEU A 520 45.82 10.29 -1.52
C LEU A 520 46.82 10.75 -0.46
N VAL A 521 46.54 11.90 0.14
CA VAL A 521 47.39 12.49 1.18
C VAL A 521 46.54 13.02 2.33
N PRO A 522 47.07 13.03 3.56
CA PRO A 522 46.41 13.70 4.67
C PRO A 522 46.45 15.23 4.47
N ILE A 523 45.58 15.95 5.17
CA ILE A 523 45.35 17.38 4.95
C ILE A 523 46.63 18.22 5.13
N GLU A 524 47.54 17.78 5.98
CA GLU A 524 48.81 18.45 6.26
C GLU A 524 49.76 18.44 5.05
N LEU A 525 49.59 17.50 4.13
CA LEU A 525 50.44 17.32 2.94
C LEU A 525 49.74 17.74 1.64
N GLU A 526 48.49 18.20 1.69
CA GLU A 526 47.69 18.58 0.52
C GLU A 526 48.40 19.63 -0.34
N LYS A 527 48.94 20.68 0.27
CA LYS A 527 49.67 21.74 -0.45
C LYS A 527 50.88 21.18 -1.21
N THR A 528 51.64 20.29 -0.57
CA THR A 528 52.82 19.66 -1.19
C THR A 528 52.40 18.78 -2.36
N ALA A 529 51.33 17.98 -2.21
CA ALA A 529 50.81 17.15 -3.28
C ALA A 529 50.31 17.96 -4.48
N LEU A 530 49.59 19.06 -4.24
CA LEU A 530 49.13 19.96 -5.31
C LEU A 530 50.31 20.58 -6.07
N GLN A 531 51.38 20.96 -5.37
CA GLN A 531 52.59 21.48 -6.01
C GLN A 531 53.26 20.44 -6.90
N ILE A 532 53.35 19.17 -6.45
CA ILE A 532 53.92 18.07 -7.22
C ILE A 532 53.08 17.73 -8.46
N MET A 533 51.75 17.86 -8.38
CA MET A 533 50.85 17.57 -9.50
C MET A 533 50.79 18.69 -10.55
N LEU A 534 51.14 19.92 -10.15
CA LEU A 534 51.18 21.08 -11.04
C LEU A 534 52.55 21.28 -11.70
N SER A 535 53.63 20.79 -11.06
CA SER A 535 54.99 20.79 -11.60
C SER A 535 55.17 19.72 -12.65
#